data_AF-A0A944YSE1-F1
#
_entry.id   AF-A0A944YSE1-F1
#
_cell.length_a   1.000
_cell.length_b   1.000
_cell.length_c   1.000
_cell.angle_alpha   90.00
_cell.angle_beta   90.00
_cell.angle_gamma   90.00
#
_symmetry.space_group_name_H-M   'P 1'
#
loop_
_entity.id
_entity.type
_entity.pdbx_description
1 polymer ?
#
loop_
_entity_poly.entity_id
_entity_poly.type
_entity_poly.pdbx_seq_one_letter_code
_entity_poly.pdbx_strand_id
1 'polypeptide(L)' 'YGWTELGKRIKIKCFNNDPSIKSSLKFLRRTPWARKKVENLYINFKRKEIKKL' A
#
# COMPACT_ATOMS: atom_id res chain seq x y z
N TYR A 1 5.20 6.76 -6.49
CA TYR A 1 3.97 6.42 -5.76
C TYR A 1 3.76 7.38 -4.61
N GLY A 2 2.52 7.83 -4.41
CA GLY A 2 2.12 8.63 -3.25
C GLY A 2 0.83 8.10 -2.62
N TRP A 3 0.42 8.68 -1.49
CA TRP A 3 -0.77 8.25 -0.73
C TRP A 3 -2.04 8.24 -1.56
N THR A 4 -2.25 9.24 -2.42
CA THR A 4 -3.40 9.32 -3.33
C THR A 4 -3.50 8.12 -4.26
N GLU A 5 -2.37 7.63 -4.79
CA GLU A 5 -2.37 6.48 -5.69
C GLU A 5 -2.62 5.17 -4.91
N LEU A 6 -2.02 5.06 -3.72
CA LEU A 6 -2.28 3.94 -2.82
C LEU A 6 -3.75 3.89 -2.40
N GLY A 7 -4.37 5.02 -2.09
CA GLY A 7 -5.79 5.13 -1.73
C GLY A 7 -6.73 4.77 -2.89
N LYS A 8 -6.35 5.09 -4.14
CA LYS A 8 -7.10 4.67 -5.34
C LYS A 8 -7.02 3.16 -5.57
N ARG A 9 -5.83 2.56 -5.40
CA ARG A 9 -5.60 1.11 -5.60
C ARG A 9 -6.15 0.27 -4.45
N ILE A 10 -6.01 0.78 -3.23
CA ILE A 10 -6.38 0.13 -1.98
C ILE A 10 -7.27 1.10 -1.21
N LYS A 11 -8.59 0.97 -1.42
CA LYS A 11 -9.62 1.83 -0.81
C LYS A 11 -9.72 1.59 0.71
N ILE A 12 -8.76 2.10 1.48
CA ILE A 12 -8.77 2.11 2.94
C ILE A 12 -8.65 3.53 3.45
N LYS A 13 -9.31 3.81 4.60
CA LYS A 13 -9.35 5.16 5.16
C LYS A 13 -7.95 5.69 5.50
N CYS A 14 -7.03 4.84 5.96
CA CYS A 14 -5.69 5.29 6.39
C CYS A 14 -4.78 5.82 5.28
N PHE A 15 -5.13 5.63 4.00
CA PHE A 15 -4.40 6.23 2.87
C PHE A 15 -5.07 7.49 2.31
N ASN A 16 -6.35 7.70 2.64
CA ASN A 16 -7.15 8.81 2.11
C ASN A 16 -7.38 9.92 3.15
N ASN A 17 -7.24 9.63 4.45
CA ASN A 17 -7.47 10.58 5.52
C ASN A 17 -6.24 10.66 6.44
N ASP A 18 -5.62 11.84 6.49
CA ASP A 18 -4.38 12.15 7.22
C ASP A 18 -3.32 11.03 7.14
N PRO A 19 -2.83 10.71 5.92
CA PRO A 19 -1.98 9.56 5.71
C PRO A 19 -0.58 9.79 6.31
N SER A 20 -0.21 8.95 7.27
CA SER A 20 1.14 8.91 7.83
C SER A 20 1.66 7.48 7.91
N ILE A 21 2.99 7.33 7.78
CA ILE A 21 3.65 6.02 7.85
C ILE A 21 3.29 5.31 9.16
N LYS A 22 3.33 6.02 10.30
CA LYS A 22 3.02 5.44 11.62
C LYS A 22 1.56 4.95 11.71
N SER A 23 0.59 5.76 11.28
CA SER A 23 -0.84 5.41 11.32
C SER A 23 -1.16 4.26 10.37
N SER A 24 -0.64 4.32 9.14
CA SER A 24 -0.79 3.25 8.15
C SER A 24 -0.20 1.93 8.64
N LEU A 25 1.02 1.93 9.20
CA LEU A 25 1.64 0.70 9.72
C LEU A 25 0.85 0.13 10.90
N LYS A 26 0.35 0.98 11.82
CA LYS A 26 -0.51 0.55 12.94
C LYS A 26 -1.78 -0.12 12.42
N PHE A 27 -2.42 0.46 11.40
CA PHE A 27 -3.60 -0.11 10.74
C PHE A 27 -3.30 -1.45 10.07
N LEU A 28 -2.28 -1.49 9.20
CA LEU A 28 -1.89 -2.69 8.44
C LEU A 28 -1.49 -3.84 9.38
N ARG A 29 -0.95 -3.54 10.57
CA ARG A 29 -0.67 -4.58 11.58
C ARG A 29 -1.93 -5.28 12.09
N ARG A 30 -3.01 -4.53 12.26
CA ARG A 30 -4.30 -5.02 12.78
C ARG A 30 -5.23 -5.55 11.68
N THR A 31 -4.91 -5.31 10.42
CA THR A 31 -5.78 -5.66 9.28
C THR A 31 -5.00 -6.48 8.24
N PRO A 32 -4.85 -7.81 8.43
CA PRO A 32 -3.98 -8.66 7.62
C PRO A 32 -4.30 -8.65 6.12
N TRP A 33 -5.58 -8.63 5.74
CA TRP A 33 -5.98 -8.60 4.33
C TRP A 33 -5.50 -7.32 3.62
N ALA A 34 -5.48 -6.19 4.33
CA ALA A 34 -5.04 -4.92 3.78
C ALA A 34 -3.52 -4.92 3.61
N ARG A 35 -2.79 -5.45 4.61
CA ARG A 35 -1.33 -5.68 4.53
C ARG A 35 -0.96 -6.51 3.30
N LYS A 36 -1.64 -7.65 3.10
CA LYS A 36 -1.40 -8.53 1.96
C LYS A 36 -1.61 -7.83 0.61
N LYS A 37 -2.60 -6.95 0.49
CA LYS A 37 -2.81 -6.13 -0.72
C LYS A 37 -1.64 -5.18 -1.00
N VAL A 38 -1.12 -4.52 0.04
CA VAL A 38 0.04 -3.62 -0.08
C VAL A 38 1.30 -4.39 -0.48
N GLU A 39 1.57 -5.52 0.17
CA GLU A 39 2.71 -6.39 -0.15
C GLU A 39 2.64 -6.92 -1.59
N ASN A 40 1.48 -7.40 -2.02
CA ASN A 40 1.28 -7.85 -3.40
C ASN A 40 1.49 -6.72 -4.42
N LEU A 41 1.03 -5.51 -4.11
CA LEU A 41 1.26 -4.34 -4.95
C LEU A 41 2.76 -4.05 -5.09
N TYR A 42 3.52 -4.13 -4.00
CA TYR A 42 4.96 -3.93 -3.98
C TYR A 42 5.71 -5.02 -4.76
N ILE A 43 5.37 -6.29 -4.57
CA ILE A 43 5.97 -7.41 -5.33
C ILE A 43 5.71 -7.23 -6.83
N ASN A 44 4.49 -6.86 -7.22
CA ASN A 44 4.15 -6.61 -8.62
C ASN A 44 4.91 -5.42 -9.20
N PHE A 45 5.11 -4.36 -8.42
CA PHE A 45 5.93 -3.23 -8.82
C PHE A 45 7.39 -3.68 -9.06
N LYS A 46 7.99 -4.41 -8.10
CA LYS A 46 9.35 -4.93 -8.22
C LYS A 46 9.53 -5.88 -9.39
N ARG A 47 8.57 -6.77 -9.63
CA ARG A 47 8.56 -7.66 -10.81
C ARG A 47 8.57 -6.86 -12.12
N LYS A 48 7.85 -5.74 -12.19
CA LYS A 48 7.83 -4.87 -13.38
C LYS A 48 9.15 -4.11 -13.54
N GLU A 49 9.77 -3.65 -12.45
CA GLU A 49 11.10 -3.04 -12.50
C GLU A 49 12.14 -4.01 -13.05
N ILE A 50 12.16 -5.26 -12.57
CA ILE A 50 13.09 -6.29 -13.02
C ILE A 50 12.89 -6.65 -14.49
N LYS A 51 11.63 -6.84 -14.94
CA LYS A 51 11.33 -7.17 -16.35
C LYS A 51 11.64 -6.06 -17.35
N LYS A 52 11.94 -4.85 -16.86
CA LYS A 52 12.26 -3.69 -17.69
C LYS A 52 13.77 -3.52 -17.90
N LEU A 53 14.58 -4.27 -17.14
CA LEU A 53 16.02 -4.46 -17.35
C LEU A 53 16.23 -5.57 -18.38
#